data_AF-A0A3Q9T974-F1
#
_entry.id   AF-A0A3Q9T974-F1
#
_cell.length_a   1.000
_cell.length_b   1.000
_cell.length_c   1.000
_cell.angle_alpha   90.00
_cell.angle_beta   90.00
_cell.angle_gamma   90.00
#
_symmetry.space_group_name_H-M   'P 1'
#
loop_
_entity.id
_entity.type
_entity.pdbx_description
1 polymer ?
#
loop_
_entity_poly.entity_id
_entity_poly.type
_entity_poly.pdbx_seq_one_letter_code
_entity_poly.pdbx_strand_id
1 'polypeptide(L)'
;MEVFYSYNSRINNLSKADKGKEVVKNSSEKNQIDLTYKKYYKNLPKSVQNKIDDISSKNKEVTLTCIWQSDSVISEQFQQNLQKYYGNKFWNIKNITYNGETSEQLLAEKVQNQVLATNPDVVLYEAPLFNDNQYRLLG
;
A
#
# COMPACT_ATOMS: atom_id res chain seq x y z
N MET A 1 10.73 -31.97 -13.53
CA MET A 1 11.27 -31.32 -12.32
C MET A 1 12.78 -31.12 -12.48
N GLU A 2 13.22 -30.47 -13.58
CA GLU A 2 14.65 -30.35 -13.94
C GLU A 2 15.11 -28.90 -14.19
N VAL A 3 14.19 -27.92 -14.16
CA VAL A 3 14.52 -26.53 -14.53
C VAL A 3 15.14 -25.75 -13.35
N PHE A 4 14.94 -26.20 -12.10
CA PHE A 4 15.38 -25.48 -10.90
C PHE A 4 16.89 -25.60 -10.60
N TYR A 5 17.57 -26.66 -11.03
CA TYR A 5 19.00 -26.85 -10.71
C TYR A 5 19.96 -26.00 -11.58
N SER A 6 19.51 -25.55 -12.75
CA SER A 6 20.32 -24.76 -13.69
C SER A 6 20.57 -23.32 -13.21
N TYR A 7 19.63 -22.73 -12.46
CA TYR A 7 19.71 -21.32 -12.07
C TYR A 7 20.73 -21.07 -10.95
N ASN A 8 20.81 -21.96 -9.96
CA ASN A 8 21.70 -21.77 -8.80
C ASN A 8 23.19 -22.00 -9.13
N SER A 9 23.49 -22.73 -10.20
CA SER A 9 24.88 -23.00 -10.64
C SER A 9 25.54 -21.79 -11.30
N ARG A 10 24.75 -20.86 -11.86
CA ARG A 10 25.26 -19.64 -12.51
C ARG A 10 25.63 -18.55 -11.51
N ILE A 11 24.92 -18.46 -10.39
CA ILE A 11 25.13 -17.42 -9.37
C ILE A 11 26.47 -17.63 -8.63
N ASN A 12 26.85 -18.88 -8.36
CA ASN A 12 28.07 -19.18 -7.59
C ASN A 12 29.37 -18.99 -8.39
N ASN A 13 29.30 -18.98 -9.73
CA ASN A 13 30.47 -18.81 -10.60
C ASN A 13 30.74 -17.35 -10.99
N LEU A 14 29.81 -16.43 -10.75
CA LEU A 14 30.02 -14.97 -10.95
C LEU A 14 30.73 -14.29 -9.77
N SER A 15 30.87 -14.97 -8.64
CA SER A 15 31.44 -14.41 -7.39
C SER A 15 32.97 -14.50 -7.27
N LYS A 16 33.68 -15.12 -8.22
CA LYS A 16 35.12 -15.43 -8.07
C LYS A 16 36.06 -14.89 -9.16
N ALA A 17 35.64 -13.91 -9.96
CA ALA A 17 36.55 -13.22 -10.86
C ALA A 17 36.52 -11.71 -10.61
N ASP A 18 37.73 -11.14 -10.56
CA ASP A 18 38.06 -9.71 -10.59
C ASP A 18 38.09 -8.94 -9.26
N LYS A 19 39.21 -9.15 -8.55
CA LYS A 19 39.85 -8.14 -7.71
C LYS A 19 40.63 -7.16 -8.62
N GLY A 20 40.15 -5.93 -8.75
CA GLY A 20 40.83 -4.79 -9.37
C GLY A 20 40.42 -3.47 -8.70
N LYS A 21 41.38 -2.56 -8.50
CA LYS A 21 41.38 -1.37 -7.62
C LYS A 21 40.36 -0.26 -7.98
N GLU A 22 39.98 0.50 -6.93
CA GLU A 22 39.43 1.89 -6.86
C GLU A 22 38.27 2.26 -7.81
N VAL A 23 37.12 2.75 -7.35
CA VAL A 23 36.91 4.01 -6.63
C VAL A 23 35.63 3.87 -5.79
N VAL A 24 35.66 4.32 -4.53
CA VAL A 24 34.46 4.50 -3.71
C VAL A 24 33.60 5.61 -4.34
N LYS A 25 32.73 5.24 -5.28
CA LYS A 25 31.53 6.03 -5.54
C LYS A 25 30.57 5.69 -4.41
N ASN A 26 30.46 6.60 -3.44
CA ASN A 26 29.31 6.69 -2.56
C ASN A 26 28.05 6.83 -3.45
N SER A 27 27.49 5.71 -3.89
CA SER A 27 26.12 5.65 -4.35
C SER A 27 25.25 5.70 -3.11
N SER A 28 25.12 6.89 -2.54
CA SER A 28 23.87 7.24 -1.88
C SER A 28 22.80 7.20 -2.97
N GLU A 29 22.28 6.01 -3.26
CA GLU A 29 21.01 5.83 -3.92
C GLU A 29 20.01 6.57 -3.03
N LYS A 30 19.81 7.85 -3.36
CA LYS A 30 18.67 8.58 -2.84
C LYS A 30 17.48 7.74 -3.26
N ASN A 31 16.83 7.11 -2.28
CA ASN A 31 15.47 6.58 -2.38
C ASN A 31 14.56 7.75 -2.79
N GLN A 32 14.64 8.16 -4.05
CA GLN A 32 13.78 9.19 -4.61
C GLN A 32 12.51 8.49 -5.05
N ILE A 33 11.41 8.91 -4.44
CA ILE A 33 10.09 8.58 -4.90
C ILE A 33 9.99 9.06 -6.35
N ASP A 34 9.69 8.15 -7.27
CA ASP A 34 9.52 8.49 -8.69
C ASP A 34 8.39 9.52 -8.84
N LEU A 35 8.73 10.73 -9.29
CA LEU A 35 7.80 11.86 -9.38
C LEU A 35 6.74 11.70 -10.48
N THR A 36 6.74 10.60 -11.25
CA THR A 36 5.71 10.31 -12.27
C THR A 36 4.28 10.23 -11.70
N TYR A 37 4.11 10.02 -10.38
CA TYR A 37 2.81 10.11 -9.71
C TYR A 37 2.18 11.52 -9.78
N LYS A 38 2.98 12.57 -10.05
CA LYS A 38 2.54 13.97 -9.98
C LYS A 38 1.37 14.31 -10.92
N LYS A 39 1.12 13.49 -11.94
CA LYS A 39 -0.04 13.67 -12.83
C LYS A 39 -1.33 13.10 -12.25
N TYR A 40 -1.25 12.10 -11.38
CA TYR A 40 -2.42 11.42 -10.80
C TYR A 40 -2.84 12.02 -9.46
N TYR A 41 -1.89 12.46 -8.62
CA TYR A 41 -2.22 13.01 -7.29
C TYR A 41 -3.09 14.29 -7.37
N LYS A 42 -3.00 15.06 -8.46
CA LYS A 42 -3.80 16.29 -8.66
C LYS A 42 -5.31 16.04 -8.70
N ASN A 43 -5.72 14.79 -8.95
CA ASN A 43 -7.12 14.40 -9.01
C ASN A 43 -7.65 13.92 -7.65
N LEU A 44 -6.80 13.85 -6.61
CA LEU A 44 -7.22 13.48 -5.26
C LEU A 44 -7.89 14.67 -4.55
N PRO A 45 -8.69 14.44 -3.50
CA PRO A 45 -9.24 15.52 -2.69
C PRO A 45 -8.14 16.46 -2.16
N LYS A 46 -8.44 17.76 -2.04
CA LYS A 46 -7.42 18.77 -1.69
C LYS A 46 -6.75 18.51 -0.34
N SER A 47 -7.50 17.98 0.64
CA SER A 47 -6.96 17.53 1.92
C SER A 47 -5.89 16.45 1.77
N VAL A 48 -6.15 15.46 0.90
CA VAL A 48 -5.22 14.37 0.60
C VAL A 48 -3.98 14.92 -0.13
N GLN A 49 -4.15 15.81 -1.10
CA GLN A 49 -3.01 16.47 -1.77
C GLN A 49 -2.11 17.19 -0.77
N ASN A 50 -2.67 18.02 0.10
CA ASN A 50 -1.89 18.78 1.09
C ASN A 50 -1.14 17.84 2.06
N LYS A 51 -1.77 16.74 2.45
CA LYS A 51 -1.17 15.71 3.32
C LYS A 51 -0.02 14.99 2.61
N ILE A 52 -0.20 14.62 1.35
CA ILE A 52 0.86 14.04 0.50
C ILE A 52 2.04 15.00 0.38
N ASP A 53 1.79 16.30 0.15
CA ASP A 53 2.85 17.31 0.01
C ASP A 53 3.69 17.42 1.30
N ASP A 54 3.04 17.46 2.47
CA ASP A 54 3.73 17.48 3.77
C ASP A 54 4.58 16.22 4.02
N ILE A 55 4.05 15.03 3.70
CA ILE A 55 4.75 13.75 3.89
C ILE A 55 5.90 13.58 2.90
N SER A 56 5.67 13.92 1.63
CA SER A 56 6.67 13.81 0.56
C SER A 56 7.84 14.76 0.81
N SER A 57 7.59 15.94 1.39
CA SER A 57 8.66 16.87 1.81
C SER A 57 9.61 16.27 2.86
N LYS A 58 9.13 15.26 3.61
CA LYS A 58 9.86 14.52 4.65
C LYS A 58 10.45 13.20 4.13
N ASN A 59 10.36 12.94 2.82
CA ASN A 59 10.80 11.71 2.15
C ASN A 59 10.24 10.43 2.78
N LYS A 60 8.96 10.47 3.19
CA LYS A 60 8.21 9.34 3.75
C LYS A 60 7.16 8.85 2.76
N GLU A 61 6.77 7.59 2.90
CA GLU A 61 5.62 7.02 2.20
C GLU A 61 4.32 7.51 2.85
N VAL A 62 3.27 7.65 2.05
CA VAL A 62 1.95 8.06 2.54
C VAL A 62 1.21 6.82 3.01
N THR A 63 0.79 6.79 4.28
CA THR A 63 0.09 5.65 4.85
C THR A 63 -1.39 5.70 4.47
N LEU A 64 -1.80 4.80 3.58
CA LEU A 64 -3.19 4.61 3.18
C LEU A 64 -3.76 3.42 3.93
N THR A 65 -4.72 3.68 4.81
CA THR A 65 -5.44 2.62 5.52
C THR A 65 -6.77 2.35 4.85
N CYS A 66 -6.89 1.15 4.32
CA CYS A 66 -8.08 0.67 3.64
C CYS A 66 -8.87 -0.25 4.57
N ILE A 67 -10.16 -0.01 4.66
CA ILE A 67 -11.11 -0.80 5.43
C ILE A 67 -12.12 -1.36 4.44
N TRP A 68 -12.21 -2.67 4.31
CA TRP A 68 -13.08 -3.33 3.32
C TRP A 68 -13.48 -4.74 3.73
N GLN A 69 -14.44 -5.32 3.02
CA GLN A 69 -14.86 -6.70 3.25
C GLN A 69 -13.73 -7.68 2.91
N SER A 70 -13.60 -8.77 3.65
CA SER A 70 -12.53 -9.76 3.49
C SER A 70 -12.48 -10.42 2.11
N ASP A 71 -13.63 -10.52 1.44
CA ASP A 71 -13.79 -11.06 0.08
C ASP A 71 -13.99 -9.95 -0.97
N SER A 72 -13.64 -8.70 -0.65
CA SER A 72 -13.79 -7.56 -1.56
C SER A 72 -12.93 -7.76 -2.82
N VAL A 73 -13.60 -8.05 -3.93
CA VAL A 73 -12.99 -8.21 -5.27
C VAL A 73 -12.31 -6.91 -5.74
N ILE A 74 -12.75 -5.76 -5.21
CA ILE A 74 -12.21 -4.45 -5.55
C ILE A 74 -10.84 -4.22 -4.89
N SER A 75 -10.59 -4.80 -3.72
CA SER A 75 -9.39 -4.55 -2.91
C SER A 75 -8.08 -4.86 -3.66
N GLU A 76 -8.01 -5.97 -4.37
CA GLU A 76 -6.82 -6.38 -5.12
C GLU A 76 -6.61 -5.49 -6.34
N GLN A 77 -7.64 -5.31 -7.16
CA GLN A 77 -7.58 -4.50 -8.38
C GLN A 77 -7.24 -3.03 -8.05
N PHE A 78 -7.75 -2.51 -6.94
CA PHE A 78 -7.43 -1.19 -6.44
C PHE A 78 -5.95 -1.06 -6.09
N GLN A 79 -5.39 -1.99 -5.32
CA GLN A 79 -3.98 -1.99 -4.93
C GLN A 79 -3.04 -2.11 -6.15
N GLN A 80 -3.38 -2.98 -7.10
CA GLN A 80 -2.64 -3.10 -8.36
C GLN A 80 -2.64 -1.78 -9.16
N ASN A 81 -3.78 -1.09 -9.21
CA ASN A 81 -3.87 0.21 -9.86
C ASN A 81 -3.06 1.29 -9.14
N LEU A 82 -3.05 1.30 -7.80
CA LEU A 82 -2.21 2.20 -7.04
C LEU A 82 -0.73 2.00 -7.38
N GLN A 83 -0.26 0.75 -7.40
CA GLN A 83 1.13 0.44 -7.79
C GLN A 83 1.43 0.86 -9.24
N LYS A 84 0.52 0.57 -10.18
CA LYS A 84 0.67 0.93 -11.60
C LYS A 84 0.81 2.43 -11.83
N TYR A 85 0.06 3.25 -11.08
CA TYR A 85 -0.03 4.69 -11.33
C TYR A 85 0.85 5.54 -10.40
N TYR A 86 1.08 5.09 -9.16
CA TYR A 86 1.86 5.82 -8.15
C TYR A 86 3.21 5.17 -7.87
N GLY A 87 3.46 3.94 -8.32
CA GLY A 87 4.67 3.19 -8.06
C GLY A 87 4.67 2.47 -6.70
N ASN A 88 5.66 1.61 -6.50
CA ASN A 88 5.73 0.69 -5.36
C ASN A 88 6.13 1.31 -4.02
N LYS A 89 6.57 2.58 -4.02
CA LYS A 89 7.13 3.29 -2.84
C LYS A 89 6.36 4.56 -2.47
N PHE A 90 5.19 4.78 -3.08
CA PHE A 90 4.39 5.97 -2.79
C PHE A 90 3.39 5.72 -1.65
N TRP A 91 2.61 4.64 -1.76
CA TRP A 91 1.61 4.25 -0.77
C TRP A 91 2.13 3.12 0.13
N ASN A 92 2.17 3.36 1.44
CA ASN A 92 2.26 2.31 2.45
C ASN A 92 0.83 1.86 2.79
N ILE A 93 0.37 0.78 2.14
CA ILE A 93 -1.01 0.32 2.24
C ILE A 93 -1.17 -0.57 3.50
N LYS A 94 -2.16 -0.25 4.34
CA LYS A 94 -2.57 -1.06 5.49
C LYS A 94 -4.03 -1.48 5.32
N ASN A 95 -4.29 -2.78 5.40
CA ASN A 95 -5.63 -3.33 5.19
C ASN A 95 -6.23 -3.74 6.53
N ILE A 96 -7.45 -3.31 6.78
CA ILE A 96 -8.32 -3.77 7.86
C ILE A 96 -9.51 -4.43 7.18
N THR A 97 -9.74 -5.70 7.48
CA THR A 97 -10.82 -6.48 6.85
C THR A 97 -11.93 -6.76 7.84
N TYR A 98 -13.17 -6.70 7.35
CA TYR A 98 -14.35 -7.15 8.08
C TYR A 98 -15.06 -8.27 7.31
N ASN A 99 -15.76 -9.16 7.99
CA ASN A 99 -16.47 -10.30 7.44
C ASN A 99 -17.96 -10.33 7.83
N GLY A 100 -18.78 -9.59 7.08
CA GLY A 100 -20.24 -9.65 7.23
C GLY A 100 -20.84 -8.71 8.28
N GLU A 101 -20.02 -7.92 8.98
CA GLU A 101 -20.47 -6.97 9.99
C GLU A 101 -21.21 -5.78 9.35
N THR A 102 -22.14 -5.21 10.10
CA THR A 102 -22.78 -3.91 9.83
C THR A 102 -21.90 -2.77 10.34
N SER A 103 -22.20 -1.55 9.89
CA SER A 103 -21.57 -0.31 10.39
C SER A 103 -21.69 -0.18 11.91
N GLU A 104 -22.83 -0.58 12.49
CA GLU A 104 -23.04 -0.57 13.95
C GLU A 104 -22.12 -1.57 14.67
N GLN A 105 -22.00 -2.79 14.13
CA GLN A 105 -21.12 -3.82 14.68
C GLN A 105 -19.65 -3.40 14.58
N LEU A 106 -19.22 -2.83 13.46
CA LEU A 106 -17.86 -2.30 13.29
C LEU A 106 -17.52 -1.19 14.30
N LEU A 107 -18.49 -0.34 14.63
CA LEU A 107 -18.34 0.67 15.68
C LEU A 107 -18.23 0.03 17.07
N ALA A 108 -19.07 -0.95 17.38
CA ALA A 108 -19.03 -1.69 18.64
C ALA A 108 -17.70 -2.42 18.86
N GLU A 109 -17.14 -2.99 17.78
CA GLU A 109 -15.82 -3.64 17.75
C GLU A 109 -14.65 -2.66 17.77
N LYS A 110 -14.93 -1.35 17.76
CA LYS A 110 -13.93 -0.29 17.80
C LYS A 110 -12.96 -0.40 16.63
N VAL A 111 -13.46 -0.60 15.42
CA VAL A 111 -12.63 -0.56 14.19
C VAL A 111 -11.77 0.72 14.12
N GLN A 112 -12.27 1.82 14.69
CA GLN A 112 -11.52 3.07 14.84
C GLN A 112 -10.16 2.89 15.54
N ASN A 113 -10.04 1.99 16.52
CA ASN A 113 -8.78 1.74 17.22
C ASN A 113 -7.78 1.01 16.33
N GLN A 114 -8.27 0.09 15.49
CA GLN A 114 -7.44 -0.57 14.49
C GLN A 114 -6.94 0.44 13.46
N VAL A 115 -7.82 1.35 13.02
CA VAL A 115 -7.44 2.46 12.14
C VAL A 115 -6.38 3.33 12.80
N LEU A 116 -6.56 3.77 14.03
CA LEU A 116 -5.55 4.59 14.74
C LEU A 116 -4.20 3.88 14.88
N ALA A 117 -4.19 2.56 15.10
CA ALA A 117 -2.97 1.77 15.22
C ALA A 117 -2.13 1.73 13.92
N THR A 118 -2.75 2.00 12.77
CA THR A 118 -2.02 2.10 11.49
C THR A 118 -1.28 3.43 11.31
N ASN A 119 -1.54 4.43 12.17
CA ASN A 119 -1.09 5.81 12.00
C ASN A 119 -1.40 6.35 10.57
N PRO A 120 -2.69 6.44 10.20
CA PRO A 120 -3.09 6.70 8.83
C PRO A 120 -2.89 8.16 8.44
N ASP A 121 -2.46 8.37 7.20
CA ASP A 121 -2.48 9.69 6.56
C ASP A 121 -3.76 9.90 5.76
N VAL A 122 -4.27 8.81 5.16
CA VAL A 122 -5.52 8.74 4.42
C VAL A 122 -6.26 7.48 4.87
N VAL A 123 -7.57 7.57 5.05
CA VAL A 123 -8.45 6.43 5.31
C VAL A 123 -9.40 6.28 4.12
N LEU A 124 -9.46 5.06 3.57
CA LEU A 124 -10.47 4.66 2.60
C LEU A 124 -11.35 3.60 3.25
N TYR A 125 -12.65 3.86 3.30
CA TYR A 125 -13.63 2.98 3.92
C TYR A 125 -14.66 2.52 2.89
N GLU A 126 -14.72 1.22 2.64
CA GLU A 126 -15.84 0.56 2.00
C GLU A 126 -16.91 0.31 3.07
N ALA A 127 -18.03 1.02 2.99
CA ALA A 127 -19.12 0.86 3.94
C ALA A 127 -19.87 -0.47 3.69
N PRO A 128 -20.26 -1.22 4.73
CA PRO A 128 -20.98 -2.50 4.63
C PRO A 128 -22.46 -2.31 4.29
N LEU A 129 -22.76 -1.55 3.24
CA LEU A 129 -24.12 -1.13 2.86
C LEU A 129 -25.08 -2.30 2.66
N PHE A 130 -24.58 -3.45 2.17
CA PHE A 130 -25.43 -4.63 1.99
C PHE A 130 -25.90 -5.18 3.34
N ASN A 131 -24.97 -5.34 4.30
CA ASN A 131 -25.27 -5.90 5.62
C ASN A 131 -26.10 -4.92 6.45
N ASP A 132 -25.81 -3.62 6.35
CA ASP A 132 -26.59 -2.55 6.98
C ASP A 132 -28.07 -2.61 6.59
N ASN A 133 -28.34 -2.85 5.30
CA ASN A 133 -29.71 -2.91 4.78
C ASN A 133 -30.41 -4.24 5.08
N GLN A 134 -29.67 -5.37 5.11
CA GLN A 134 -30.23 -6.67 5.50
C GLN A 134 -30.73 -6.66 6.95
N TYR A 135 -29.93 -6.10 7.87
CA TYR A 135 -30.30 -6.01 9.28
C TYR A 135 -31.58 -5.20 9.50
N ARG A 136 -31.75 -4.09 8.75
CA ARG A 136 -32.92 -3.21 8.86
C ARG A 136 -34.24 -3.83 8.38
N LEU A 137 -34.19 -4.86 7.54
CA LEU A 137 -35.40 -5.52 7.03
C LEU A 137 -35.89 -6.68 7.94
N LEU A 138 -35.09 -7.08 8.93
CA LEU A 138 -35.37 -8.20 9.82
C LEU A 138 -35.60 -7.79 11.28
N GLY A 139 -35.40 -6.51 11.62
CA GLY A 139 -35.68 -5.91 12.94
C GLY A 139 -36.83 -4.92 12.87
#